data_AF-A0A522N8N5-F1
#
_entry.id   AF-A0A522N8N5-F1
#
_cell.length_a   1.000
_cell.length_b   1.000
_cell.length_c   1.000
_cell.angle_alpha   90.00
_cell.angle_beta   90.00
_cell.angle_gamma   90.00
#
_symmetry.space_group_name_H-M   'P 1'
#
loop_
_entity.id
_entity.type
_entity.pdbx_description
1 polymer ?
#
loop_
_entity_poly.entity_id
_entity_poly.type
_entity_poly.pdbx_seq_one_letter_code
_entity_poly.pdbx_strand_id
1 'polypeptide(L)'
;MQTPLALHYVWAFVVIVAVLWAIWQPLGRRVALWALAVQLLLGVWLMAAGGRVHWLHPALWLAAALLIQAGAIAAKRTGGPVPTLLVALGAACAALTFHLGQASMTGGV
;
A
#
# COMPACT_ATOMS: atom_id res chain seq x y z
N MET A 1 6.78 -20.27 13.56
CA MET A 1 6.05 -18.98 13.67
C MET A 1 6.00 -18.23 12.32
N GLN A 2 5.83 -18.92 11.17
CA GLN A 2 5.90 -18.30 9.83
C GLN A 2 4.53 -17.93 9.23
N THR A 3 3.44 -18.43 9.79
CA THR A 3 2.07 -18.26 9.28
C THR A 3 1.54 -16.82 9.26
N PRO A 4 1.75 -15.98 10.29
CA PRO A 4 1.24 -14.59 10.29
C PRO A 4 1.95 -13.72 9.25
N LEU A 5 3.24 -13.96 9.07
CA LEU A 5 4.09 -13.25 8.11
C LEU A 5 3.69 -13.60 6.67
N ALA A 6 3.49 -14.89 6.37
CA ALA A 6 3.04 -15.34 5.05
C ALA A 6 1.67 -14.73 4.67
N LEU A 7 0.71 -14.68 5.61
CA LEU A 7 -0.59 -14.04 5.39
C LEU A 7 -0.45 -12.55 5.06
N HIS A 8 0.48 -11.85 5.71
CA HIS A 8 0.73 -10.43 5.44
C HIS A 8 1.26 -10.18 4.02
N TYR A 9 2.13 -11.04 3.48
CA TYR A 9 2.61 -10.89 2.11
C TYR A 9 1.58 -11.26 1.05
N VAL A 10 0.75 -12.29 1.31
CA VAL A 10 -0.37 -12.61 0.43
C VAL A 10 -1.32 -11.43 0.35
N TRP A 11 -1.63 -10.80 1.50
CA TRP A 11 -2.45 -9.59 1.51
C TRP A 11 -1.77 -8.40 0.82
N ALA A 12 -0.46 -8.23 1.02
CA ALA A 12 0.31 -7.17 0.35
C ALA A 12 0.26 -7.28 -1.18
N PHE A 13 0.27 -8.50 -1.71
CA PHE A 13 0.10 -8.75 -3.14
C PHE A 13 -1.30 -8.32 -3.63
N VAL A 14 -2.36 -8.67 -2.89
CA VAL A 14 -3.73 -8.22 -3.18
C VAL A 14 -3.81 -6.69 -3.24
N VAL A 15 -3.11 -6.00 -2.32
CA VAL A 15 -3.07 -4.54 -2.26
C VAL A 15 -2.39 -3.95 -3.50
N ILE A 16 -1.27 -4.52 -3.94
CA ILE A 16 -0.58 -4.06 -5.17
C ILE A 16 -1.50 -4.19 -6.38
N VAL A 17 -2.16 -5.34 -6.54
CA VAL A 17 -3.11 -5.57 -7.64
C VAL A 17 -4.25 -4.55 -7.59
N ALA A 18 -4.81 -4.29 -6.41
CA ALA A 18 -5.86 -3.28 -6.23
C ALA A 18 -5.38 -1.87 -6.59
N VAL A 19 -4.16 -1.49 -6.19
CA VAL A 19 -3.56 -0.19 -6.48
C VAL A 19 -3.28 -0.03 -7.99
N LEU A 20 -2.81 -1.07 -8.67
CA LEU A 20 -2.65 -1.05 -10.13
C LEU A 20 -4.01 -0.93 -10.85
N TRP A 21 -5.04 -1.60 -10.34
CA TRP A 21 -6.39 -1.48 -10.88
C TRP A 21 -6.99 -0.07 -10.65
N ALA A 22 -6.63 0.60 -9.56
CA ALA A 22 -7.05 1.96 -9.23
C ALA A 22 -6.63 3.02 -10.27
N ILE A 23 -5.62 2.73 -11.09
CA ILE A 23 -5.19 3.58 -12.21
C ILE A 23 -6.33 3.72 -13.23
N TRP A 24 -7.07 2.64 -13.48
CA TRP A 24 -8.00 2.55 -14.61
C TRP A 24 -9.46 2.78 -14.23
N GLN A 25 -9.84 2.57 -12.96
CA GLN A 25 -11.25 2.54 -12.56
C GLN A 25 -11.51 3.31 -11.24
N PRO A 26 -12.59 4.12 -11.14
CA PRO A 26 -12.98 4.79 -9.90
C PRO A 26 -13.29 3.83 -8.75
N LEU A 27 -13.93 2.70 -9.05
CA LEU A 27 -14.17 1.63 -8.09
C LEU A 27 -12.85 1.02 -7.59
N GLY A 28 -11.88 0.81 -8.48
CA GLY A 28 -10.54 0.34 -8.14
C GLY A 28 -9.85 1.22 -7.10
N ARG A 29 -10.03 2.55 -7.15
CA ARG A 29 -9.47 3.47 -6.13
C ARG A 29 -10.05 3.26 -4.75
N ARG A 30 -11.36 3.04 -4.62
CA ARG A 30 -11.99 2.77 -3.33
C ARG A 30 -11.49 1.46 -2.75
N VAL A 31 -11.42 0.42 -3.58
CA VAL A 31 -10.89 -0.89 -3.20
C VAL A 31 -9.43 -0.78 -2.77
N ALA A 32 -8.60 -0.05 -3.53
CA ALA A 32 -7.20 0.18 -3.20
C ALA A 32 -7.01 0.89 -1.86
N LEU A 33 -7.80 1.93 -1.56
CA LEU A 33 -7.73 2.63 -0.28
C LEU A 33 -8.08 1.72 0.90
N TRP A 34 -9.12 0.89 0.77
CA TRP A 34 -9.47 -0.09 1.81
C TRP A 34 -8.39 -1.17 1.96
N ALA A 35 -7.87 -1.69 0.84
CA ALA A 35 -6.79 -2.67 0.87
C ALA A 35 -5.54 -2.09 1.57
N LEU A 36 -5.16 -0.86 1.21
CA LEU A 36 -4.05 -0.11 1.83
C LEU A 36 -4.26 0.09 3.33
N ALA A 37 -5.47 0.45 3.76
CA ALA A 37 -5.79 0.62 5.17
C ALA A 37 -5.63 -0.70 5.94
N VAL A 38 -6.16 -1.81 5.42
CA VAL A 38 -6.00 -3.14 6.04
C VAL A 38 -4.53 -3.54 6.09
N GLN A 39 -3.77 -3.29 5.02
CA GLN A 39 -2.35 -3.59 4.95
C GLN A 39 -1.53 -2.78 5.97
N LEU A 40 -1.87 -1.51 6.17
CA LEU A 40 -1.25 -0.66 7.19
C LEU A 40 -1.53 -1.21 8.60
N LEU A 41 -2.78 -1.58 8.89
CA LEU A 41 -3.19 -2.17 10.17
C LEU A 41 -2.48 -3.50 10.45
N LEU A 42 -2.38 -4.38 9.45
CA LEU A 42 -1.65 -5.65 9.57
C LEU A 42 -0.15 -5.41 9.79
N GLY A 43 0.44 -4.42 9.13
CA GLY A 43 1.85 -4.05 9.33
C GLY A 43 2.12 -3.54 10.74
N VAL A 44 1.25 -2.68 11.27
CA VAL A 44 1.34 -2.17 12.65
C VAL A 44 1.16 -3.31 13.66
N TRP A 45 0.22 -4.22 13.42
CA TRP A 45 0.02 -5.38 14.29
C TRP A 45 1.26 -6.28 14.34
N LEU A 46 1.92 -6.54 13.20
CA LEU A 46 3.16 -7.30 13.16
C LEU A 46 4.32 -6.60 13.91
N MET A 47 4.42 -5.28 13.82
CA MET A 47 5.39 -4.50 14.60
C MET A 47 5.14 -4.63 16.11
N ALA A 48 3.87 -4.49 16.53
CA ALA A 48 3.49 -4.65 17.93
C ALA A 48 3.73 -6.08 18.45
N ALA A 49 3.62 -7.09 17.58
CA ALA A 49 3.91 -8.50 17.90
C ALA A 49 5.42 -8.83 17.94
N GLY A 50 6.31 -7.83 17.84
CA GLY A 50 7.77 -8.01 17.92
C GLY A 50 8.43 -8.35 16.57
N GLY A 51 7.73 -8.17 15.45
CA GLY A 51 8.30 -8.30 14.12
C GLY A 51 9.35 -7.22 13.85
N ARG A 52 10.56 -7.63 13.48
CA ARG A 52 11.64 -6.74 13.01
C ARG A 52 11.30 -6.19 11.63
N VAL A 53 10.37 -5.26 11.55
CA VAL A 53 9.98 -4.59 10.31
C VAL A 53 10.60 -3.21 10.31
N HIS A 54 11.29 -2.84 9.23
CA HIS A 54 11.91 -1.52 9.11
C HIS A 54 10.84 -0.41 9.20
N TRP A 55 11.13 0.67 9.94
CA TRP A 55 10.18 1.77 10.19
C TRP A 55 9.68 2.47 8.91
N LEU A 56 10.49 2.43 7.84
CA LEU A 56 10.08 2.93 6.50
C LEU A 56 8.91 2.15 5.89
N HIS A 57 8.69 0.90 6.29
CA HIS A 57 7.65 0.05 5.73
C HIS A 57 6.23 0.61 5.95
N PRO A 58 5.76 0.91 7.18
CA PRO A 58 4.46 1.54 7.38
C PRO A 58 4.40 2.96 6.82
N ALA A 59 5.52 3.69 6.81
CA ALA A 59 5.57 5.06 6.28
C ALA A 59 5.28 5.09 4.77
N LEU A 60 5.83 4.15 4.01
CA LEU A 60 5.57 4.05 2.57
C LEU A 60 4.16 3.56 2.25
N TRP A 61 3.58 2.65 3.06
CA TRP A 61 2.16 2.29 2.94
C TRP A 61 1.25 3.49 3.18
N LEU A 62 1.54 4.32 4.19
CA LEU A 62 0.81 5.55 4.47
C LEU A 62 0.95 6.55 3.31
N ALA A 63 2.16 6.74 2.80
CA ALA A 63 2.42 7.62 1.65
C ALA A 63 1.62 7.17 0.41
N ALA A 64 1.57 5.87 0.14
CA ALA A 64 0.77 5.31 -0.96
C ALA A 64 -0.72 5.66 -0.83
N ALA A 65 -1.29 5.49 0.37
CA ALA A 65 -2.69 5.83 0.65
C ALA A 65 -2.98 7.32 0.47
N LEU A 66 -2.10 8.19 0.99
CA LEU A 66 -2.25 9.64 0.89
C LEU A 66 -2.19 10.12 -0.56
N LEU A 67 -1.29 9.59 -1.38
CA LEU A 67 -1.16 9.95 -2.78
C LEU A 67 -2.41 9.56 -3.59
N ILE A 68 -2.93 8.35 -3.40
CA ILE A 68 -4.15 7.89 -4.08
C ILE A 68 -5.36 8.72 -3.62
N GLN A 69 -5.46 9.03 -2.32
CA GLN A 69 -6.53 9.85 -1.78
C GLN A 69 -6.46 11.30 -2.27
N ALA A 70 -5.26 11.89 -2.33
CA ALA A 70 -5.04 13.22 -2.90
C ALA A 70 -5.49 13.29 -4.36
N GLY A 71 -5.19 12.27 -5.17
CA GLY A 71 -5.67 12.17 -6.54
C GLY A 71 -7.20 12.15 -6.63
N ALA A 72 -7.86 11.40 -5.75
CA ALA A 72 -9.32 11.34 -5.70
C ALA A 72 -9.95 12.70 -5.28
N ILE A 73 -9.35 13.39 -4.31
CA ILE A 73 -9.81 14.71 -3.86
C ILE A 73 -9.62 15.76 -4.96
N ALA A 74 -8.47 15.76 -5.63
CA ALA A 74 -8.17 16.68 -6.71
C ALA A 74 -9.19 16.56 -7.86
N ALA A 75 -9.49 15.33 -8.27
CA ALA A 75 -10.50 15.05 -9.31
C ALA A 75 -11.89 15.54 -8.92
N LYS A 76 -12.30 15.34 -7.65
CA LYS A 76 -13.59 15.80 -7.16
C LYS A 76 -13.69 17.33 -7.18
N ARG A 77 -12.59 18.05 -6.87
CA ARG A 77 -12.56 19.52 -6.85
C ARG A 77 -12.58 20.13 -8.24
N THR A 78 -11.92 19.51 -9.21
CA THR A 78 -11.81 20.04 -10.58
C THR A 78 -12.92 19.54 -11.51
N GLY A 79 -13.72 18.57 -11.08
CA GLY A 79 -14.69 17.87 -11.94
C GLY A 79 -14.02 17.08 -13.07
N GLY A 80 -12.69 16.94 -13.04
CA GLY A 80 -11.88 16.34 -14.08
C GLY A 80 -11.43 14.91 -13.78
N PRO A 81 -10.64 14.29 -14.67
CA PRO A 81 -10.09 12.97 -14.45
C PRO A 81 -9.12 12.97 -13.25
N VAL A 82 -8.96 11.80 -12.63
CA VAL A 82 -7.97 11.63 -11.55
C VAL A 82 -6.57 11.84 -12.08
N PRO A 83 -5.70 12.60 -11.38
CA PRO A 83 -4.31 12.76 -11.78
C PRO A 83 -3.59 11.41 -11.73
N THR A 84 -3.38 10.80 -12.90
CA THR A 84 -2.73 9.49 -13.04
C THR A 84 -1.36 9.45 -12.37
N LEU A 85 -0.63 10.57 -12.39
CA LEU A 85 0.66 10.71 -11.71
C LEU A 85 0.56 10.42 -10.20
N LEU A 86 -0.46 10.93 -9.50
CA LEU A 86 -0.62 10.71 -8.06
C LEU A 86 -0.94 9.24 -7.75
N VAL A 87 -1.74 8.58 -8.59
CA VAL A 87 -2.03 7.15 -8.45
C VAL A 87 -0.80 6.31 -8.75
N ALA A 88 -0.02 6.67 -9.79
CA ALA A 88 1.22 5.99 -10.15
C ALA A 88 2.30 6.12 -9.06
N LEU A 89 2.44 7.31 -8.45
CA LEU A 89 3.35 7.49 -7.31
C LEU A 89 2.90 6.66 -6.10
N GLY A 90 1.58 6.58 -5.83
CA GLY A 90 1.05 5.71 -4.80
C GLY A 90 1.35 4.22 -5.07
N ALA A 91 1.25 3.80 -6.33
CA ALA A 91 1.63 2.45 -6.75
C ALA A 91 3.12 2.17 -6.56
N ALA A 92 3.99 3.13 -6.90
CA ALA A 92 5.42 3.02 -6.68
C ALA A 92 5.77 2.89 -5.18
N CYS A 93 5.12 3.68 -4.31
CA CYS A 93 5.28 3.54 -2.86
C CYS A 93 4.84 2.15 -2.37
N ALA A 94 3.68 1.64 -2.81
CA ALA A 94 3.22 0.30 -2.44
C ALA A 94 4.20 -0.81 -2.89
N ALA A 95 4.73 -0.71 -4.11
CA ALA A 95 5.71 -1.65 -4.66
C ALA A 95 7.04 -1.62 -3.91
N LEU A 96 7.58 -0.43 -3.61
CA LEU A 96 8.79 -0.26 -2.80
C LEU A 96 8.62 -0.85 -1.40
N THR A 97 7.44 -0.66 -0.81
CA THR A 97 7.12 -1.22 0.51
C THR A 97 7.13 -2.73 0.50
N PHE A 98 6.51 -3.34 -0.52
CA PHE A 98 6.52 -4.79 -0.70
C PHE A 98 7.93 -5.34 -0.88
N HIS A 99 8.76 -4.65 -1.68
CA HIS A 99 10.15 -5.04 -1.88
C HIS A 99 10.96 -4.99 -0.57
N LEU A 100 10.83 -3.91 0.21
CA LEU A 100 11.47 -3.81 1.53
C LEU A 100 10.99 -4.92 2.48
N GLY A 101 9.69 -5.22 2.46
CA GLY A 101 9.15 -6.35 3.18
C GLY A 101 9.85 -7.66 2.79
N GLN A 102 9.97 -7.96 1.50
CA GLN A 102 10.65 -9.19 1.04
C GLN A 102 12.12 -9.22 1.47
N ALA A 103 12.84 -8.10 1.35
CA ALA A 103 14.25 -7.99 1.73
C ALA A 103 14.50 -8.24 3.23
N SER A 104 13.60 -7.78 4.11
CA SER A 104 13.68 -8.05 5.55
C SER A 104 13.39 -9.53 5.90
N MET A 105 12.62 -10.26 5.07
CA MET A 105 12.45 -11.71 5.27
C MET A 105 13.68 -12.52 4.88
N THR A 106 14.45 -12.06 3.90
CA THR A 106 15.65 -12.75 3.40
C THR A 106 16.92 -12.38 4.19
N GLY A 107 16.80 -11.62 5.29
CA GLY A 107 17.92 -11.21 6.13
C GLY A 107 18.77 -10.06 5.55
N GLY A 108 18.24 -9.33 4.56
CA GLY A 108 18.97 -8.27 3.86
C GLY A 108 19.04 -6.94 4.61
N VAL A 109 18.11 -6.66 5.54
CA VAL A 109 18.09 -5.50 6.45
C VAL A 109 17.21 -5.79 7.65
#